data_AF-A0AAV1H6X3-F1
#
_entry.id   AF-A0AAV1H6X3-F1
#
_cell.length_a   1.000
_cell.length_b   1.000
_cell.length_c   1.000
_cell.angle_alpha   90.00
_cell.angle_beta   90.00
_cell.angle_gamma   90.00
#
_symmetry.space_group_name_H-M   'P 1'
#
loop_
_entity.id
_entity.type
_entity.pdbx_description
1 polymer ?
#
loop_
_entity_poly.entity_id
_entity_poly.type
_entity_poly.pdbx_seq_one_letter_code
_entity_poly.pdbx_strand_id
1 'polypeptide(L)'
;MESDIEVSSPEDVVHRYKKLVRMYRRTRSIPEICRAFDLDRNTIAGTTVIGDVLIAGEGGDFGELPIIPEKQSLASFAKVCKAFLDANPTLKEKVDKMRKANELLTITYKLHK
;
A
#
# COMPACT_ATOMS: atom_id res chain seq x y z
N MET A 1 -23.18 9.19 -7.89
CA MET A 1 -22.67 8.86 -6.55
C MET A 1 -21.17 8.74 -6.68
N GLU A 2 -20.47 9.86 -6.53
CA GLU A 2 -19.03 9.85 -6.31
C GLU A 2 -18.81 9.27 -4.91
N SER A 3 -18.34 8.04 -4.85
CA SER A 3 -17.92 7.44 -3.60
C SER A 3 -16.55 8.01 -3.26
N ASP A 4 -16.53 9.12 -2.53
CA ASP A 4 -15.42 9.47 -1.65
C ASP A 4 -15.12 8.23 -0.82
N ILE A 5 -14.00 7.57 -1.12
CA ILE A 5 -13.54 6.42 -0.37
C ILE A 5 -13.00 6.97 0.95
N GLU A 6 -13.92 7.28 1.88
CA GLU A 6 -13.58 7.47 3.27
C GLU A 6 -13.03 6.14 3.76
N VAL A 7 -11.71 6.10 4.01
CA VAL A 7 -11.10 5.03 4.79
C VAL A 7 -11.68 5.15 6.18
N SER A 8 -12.78 4.43 6.44
CA SER A 8 -13.44 4.47 7.73
C SER A 8 -12.63 3.73 8.80
N SER A 9 -11.80 2.74 8.41
CA SER A 9 -11.04 1.92 9.36
C SER A 9 -9.69 1.43 8.80
N PRO A 10 -8.65 1.28 9.66
CA PRO A 10 -7.37 0.66 9.32
C PRO A 10 -7.52 -0.75 8.74
N GLU A 11 -8.48 -1.52 9.28
CA GLU A 11 -8.76 -2.89 8.88
C GLU A 11 -9.24 -3.00 7.43
N ASP A 12 -10.03 -2.03 6.97
CA ASP A 12 -10.50 -1.95 5.59
C ASP A 12 -9.33 -1.74 4.62
N VAL A 13 -8.36 -0.90 4.98
CA VAL A 13 -7.16 -0.67 4.15
C VAL A 13 -6.36 -1.95 4.00
N VAL A 14 -6.12 -2.66 5.10
CA VAL A 14 -5.36 -3.92 5.09
C VAL A 14 -6.11 -4.99 4.30
N HIS A 15 -7.42 -5.10 4.47
CA HIS A 15 -8.23 -6.06 3.72
C HIS A 15 -8.23 -5.76 2.22
N ARG A 16 -8.37 -4.48 1.85
CA ARG A 16 -8.33 -4.02 0.45
C ARG A 16 -6.95 -4.27 -0.15
N TYR A 17 -5.88 -3.99 0.59
CA TYR A 17 -4.52 -4.29 0.16
C TYR A 17 -4.33 -5.79 -0.12
N LYS A 18 -4.74 -6.67 0.80
CA LYS A 18 -4.64 -8.13 0.61
C LYS A 18 -5.41 -8.58 -0.65
N LYS A 19 -6.57 -7.99 -0.93
CA LYS A 19 -7.33 -8.26 -2.17
C LYS A 19 -6.60 -7.76 -3.42
N LEU A 20 -6.01 -6.56 -3.39
CA LEU A 20 -5.23 -6.00 -4.50
C LEU A 20 -4.03 -6.90 -4.84
N VAL A 21 -3.28 -7.35 -3.82
CA VAL A 21 -2.17 -8.29 -3.99
C VAL A 21 -2.64 -9.59 -4.65
N ARG A 22 -3.73 -10.19 -4.16
CA ARG A 22 -4.29 -11.42 -4.76
C ARG A 22 -4.68 -11.23 -6.22
N MET A 23 -5.34 -10.11 -6.55
CA MET A 23 -5.73 -9.82 -7.92
C MET A 23 -4.52 -9.56 -8.82
N TYR A 24 -3.52 -8.83 -8.35
CA TYR A 24 -2.29 -8.62 -9.10
C TYR A 24 -1.50 -9.91 -9.36
N ARG A 25 -1.50 -10.85 -8.40
CA ARG A 25 -0.92 -12.18 -8.63
C ARG A 25 -1.61 -12.93 -9.78
N ARG A 26 -2.88 -12.63 -10.07
CA ARG A 26 -3.63 -13.21 -11.19
C ARG A 26 -3.51 -12.42 -12.49
N THR A 27 -3.77 -11.12 -12.45
CA THR A 27 -3.86 -10.29 -13.68
C THR A 27 -2.51 -9.71 -14.09
N ARG A 28 -1.60 -9.50 -13.14
CA ARG A 28 -0.34 -8.73 -13.29
C ARG A 28 -0.53 -7.36 -13.96
N SER A 29 -1.75 -6.82 -13.94
CA SER A 29 -2.16 -5.63 -14.68
C SER A 29 -2.88 -4.65 -13.75
N ILE A 30 -2.25 -3.50 -13.51
CA ILE A 30 -2.80 -2.42 -12.68
C ILE A 30 -4.08 -1.81 -13.26
N PRO A 31 -4.19 -1.49 -14.56
CA PRO A 31 -5.44 -0.95 -15.09
C PRO A 31 -6.63 -1.92 -14.97
N GLU A 32 -6.38 -3.22 -15.05
CA GLU A 32 -7.40 -4.25 -14.78
C GLU A 32 -7.86 -4.22 -13.32
N ILE A 33 -6.92 -4.06 -12.39
CA ILE A 33 -7.24 -3.95 -10.96
C ILE A 33 -7.97 -2.65 -10.65
N CYS A 34 -7.55 -1.52 -11.22
CA CYS A 34 -8.28 -0.25 -11.11
C CYS A 34 -9.75 -0.41 -11.51
N ARG A 35 -10.00 -1.06 -12.66
CA ARG A 35 -11.36 -1.33 -13.13
C ARG A 35 -12.11 -2.32 -12.24
N ALA A 36 -11.45 -3.36 -11.75
CA ALA A 36 -12.09 -4.39 -10.93
C ALA A 36 -12.49 -3.91 -9.52
N PHE A 37 -11.80 -2.89 -8.98
CA PHE A 37 -12.07 -2.36 -7.65
C PHE A 37 -12.71 -0.96 -7.66
N ASP A 38 -12.95 -0.38 -8.84
CA ASP A 38 -13.37 1.03 -9.00
C ASP A 38 -12.47 1.99 -8.21
N LEU A 39 -11.14 1.80 -8.34
CA LEU A 39 -10.15 2.60 -7.64
C LEU A 39 -9.24 3.35 -8.61
N ASP A 40 -9.01 4.62 -8.30
CA ASP A 40 -7.95 5.39 -8.92
C ASP A 40 -6.56 4.80 -8.65
N ARG A 41 -5.66 5.04 -9.60
CA ARG A 41 -4.25 4.62 -9.48
C ARG A 41 -3.59 5.21 -8.24
N ASN A 42 -3.96 6.42 -7.83
CA ASN A 42 -3.46 7.04 -6.61
C ASN A 42 -3.91 6.30 -5.35
N THR A 43 -5.16 5.84 -5.32
CA THR A 43 -5.73 5.06 -4.22
C THR A 43 -5.09 3.68 -4.15
N ILE A 44 -4.89 3.02 -5.30
CA ILE A 44 -4.15 1.76 -5.37
C ILE A 44 -2.70 1.97 -4.92
N ALA A 45 -2.02 3.00 -5.41
CA ALA A 45 -0.64 3.30 -5.04
C ALA A 45 -0.53 3.59 -3.53
N GLY A 46 -1.46 4.35 -2.97
CA GLY A 46 -1.52 4.64 -1.54
C GLY A 46 -1.69 3.37 -0.72
N THR A 47 -2.72 2.59 -1.04
CA THR A 47 -2.97 1.28 -0.42
C THR A 47 -1.75 0.36 -0.53
N THR A 48 -1.07 0.40 -1.68
CA THR A 48 0.13 -0.42 -1.95
C THR A 48 1.27 -0.06 -1.02
N VAL A 49 1.62 1.22 -0.94
CA VAL A 49 2.71 1.72 -0.08
C VAL A 49 2.41 1.38 1.38
N ILE A 50 1.17 1.54 1.80
CA ILE A 50 0.72 1.23 3.16
C ILE A 50 0.90 -0.25 3.46
N GLY A 51 0.37 -1.13 2.61
CA GLY A 51 0.48 -2.57 2.84
C GLY A 51 1.91 -3.08 2.74
N ASP A 52 2.74 -2.52 1.86
CA ASP A 52 4.16 -2.85 1.78
C ASP A 52 4.88 -2.53 3.11
N VAL A 53 4.61 -1.37 3.71
CA VAL A 53 5.16 -0.99 5.02
C VAL A 53 4.65 -1.89 6.12
N LEU A 54 3.33 -2.08 6.18
CA LEU A 54 2.71 -2.88 7.24
C LEU A 54 3.23 -4.32 7.18
N ILE A 55 3.27 -4.94 6.00
CA ILE A 55 3.72 -6.34 5.86
C ILE A 55 5.23 -6.48 6.04
N ALA A 56 6.04 -5.61 5.45
CA ALA A 56 7.49 -5.71 5.62
C ALA A 56 7.90 -5.35 7.05
N GLY A 57 7.15 -4.46 7.70
CA GLY A 57 7.32 -4.04 9.08
C GLY A 57 6.82 -5.06 10.09
N GLU A 58 5.80 -5.85 9.74
CA GLU A 58 5.26 -6.91 10.61
C GLU A 58 6.37 -7.91 10.95
N GLY A 59 6.71 -7.96 12.25
CA GLY A 59 7.75 -8.86 12.78
C GLY A 59 9.20 -8.43 12.55
N GLY A 60 9.47 -7.17 12.20
CA GLY A 60 10.84 -6.64 12.11
C GLY A 60 11.13 -5.52 13.11
N ASP A 61 12.39 -5.37 13.49
CA ASP A 61 12.90 -4.34 14.42
C ASP A 61 13.02 -2.95 13.72
N PHE A 62 12.00 -2.56 12.96
CA PHE A 62 12.00 -1.33 12.15
C PHE A 62 11.38 -0.13 12.89
N GLY A 63 11.02 -0.28 14.16
CA GLY A 63 10.33 0.72 14.98
C GLY A 63 8.80 0.59 14.96
N GLU A 64 8.11 1.51 15.64
CA GLU A 64 6.64 1.57 15.63
C GLU A 64 6.15 1.91 14.22
N LEU A 65 5.39 0.98 13.63
CA LEU A 65 4.77 1.22 12.34
C LEU A 65 3.78 2.38 12.44
N PRO A 66 3.69 3.22 11.40
CA PRO A 66 2.70 4.29 11.40
C PRO A 66 1.30 3.68 11.54
N ILE A 67 0.52 4.16 12.50
CA ILE A 67 -0.86 3.72 12.73
C ILE A 67 -1.77 4.60 11.89
N ILE A 68 -2.72 4.02 11.15
CA ILE A 68 -3.72 4.77 10.38
C ILE A 68 -4.60 5.53 11.37
N PRO A 69 -4.55 6.87 11.41
CA PRO A 69 -5.46 7.64 12.25
C PRO A 69 -6.87 7.54 11.69
N GLU A 70 -7.88 7.40 12.56
CA GLU A 70 -9.31 7.29 12.22
C GLU A 70 -9.83 8.43 11.32
N LYS A 71 -9.14 9.58 11.28
CA LYS A 71 -9.53 10.78 10.51
C LYS A 71 -8.57 11.17 9.38
N GLN A 72 -7.59 10.34 9.04
CA GLN A 72 -6.67 10.68 7.93
C GLN A 72 -7.11 10.04 6.61
N SER A 73 -7.00 10.83 5.53
CA SER A 73 -7.15 10.32 4.18
C SER A 73 -6.04 9.32 3.84
N LEU A 74 -6.39 8.26 3.10
CA LEU A 74 -5.47 7.24 2.60
C LEU A 74 -4.21 7.84 1.96
N ALA A 75 -4.38 8.92 1.19
CA ALA A 75 -3.29 9.59 0.49
C ALA A 75 -2.28 10.21 1.45
N SER A 76 -2.75 10.82 2.54
CA SER A 76 -1.90 11.40 3.59
C SER A 76 -1.14 10.30 4.32
N PHE A 77 -1.83 9.22 4.68
CA PHE A 77 -1.21 8.10 5.37
C PHE A 77 -0.19 7.36 4.49
N ALA A 78 -0.46 7.21 3.19
CA ALA A 78 0.50 6.68 2.24
C ALA A 78 1.78 7.53 2.13
N LYS A 79 1.66 8.87 2.23
CA LYS A 79 2.84 9.75 2.28
C LYS A 79 3.67 9.50 3.54
N VAL A 80 3.03 9.30 4.69
CA VAL A 80 3.72 8.94 5.95
C VAL A 80 4.45 7.59 5.80
N CYS A 81 3.76 6.57 5.28
CA CYS A 81 4.37 5.26 5.02
C CYS A 81 5.55 5.35 4.03
N LYS A 82 5.42 6.17 2.98
CA LYS A 82 6.51 6.41 2.02
C LYS A 82 7.70 7.08 2.70
N ALA A 83 7.47 8.09 3.53
CA ALA A 83 8.53 8.77 4.28
C ALA A 83 9.21 7.79 5.26
N PHE A 84 8.44 6.92 5.91
CA PHE A 84 8.96 5.87 6.78
C PHE A 84 9.82 4.86 6.02
N LEU A 85 9.42 4.43 4.82
CA LEU A 85 10.26 3.59 3.94
C LEU A 85 11.55 4.29 3.52
N ASP A 86 11.49 5.59 3.26
CA ASP A 86 12.66 6.34 2.83
C ASP A 86 13.65 6.56 3.97
N ALA A 87 13.13 6.77 5.19
CA ALA A 87 13.91 6.85 6.42
C ALA A 87 14.52 5.49 6.83
N ASN A 88 13.89 4.37 6.46
CA ASN A 88 14.31 3.01 6.82
C ASN A 88 14.83 2.24 5.60
N PRO A 89 16.12 2.35 5.23
CA PRO A 89 16.68 1.65 4.08
C PRO A 89 16.58 0.12 4.20
N THR A 90 16.73 -0.42 5.41
CA THR A 90 16.61 -1.85 5.68
C THR A 90 15.20 -2.38 5.40
N LEU A 91 14.17 -1.59 5.71
CA LEU A 91 12.78 -1.92 5.39
C LEU A 91 12.54 -1.85 3.88
N LYS A 92 13.10 -0.84 3.22
CA LYS A 92 13.04 -0.67 1.75
C LYS A 92 13.68 -1.86 1.02
N GLU A 93 14.80 -2.37 1.50
CA GLU A 93 15.41 -3.61 0.99
C GLU A 93 14.53 -4.84 1.21
N LYS A 94 13.86 -4.95 2.37
CA LYS A 94 12.92 -6.04 2.64
C LYS A 94 11.73 -5.97 1.69
N VAL A 95 11.13 -4.80 1.50
CA VAL A 95 10.07 -4.57 0.51
C VAL A 95 10.53 -4.94 -0.90
N ASP A 96 11.74 -4.56 -1.31
CA ASP A 96 12.30 -4.92 -2.62
C ASP A 96 12.44 -6.45 -2.79
N LYS A 97 12.92 -7.15 -1.75
CA LYS A 97 12.99 -8.62 -1.73
C LYS A 97 11.60 -9.25 -1.87
N MET A 98 10.62 -8.77 -1.12
CA MET A 98 9.24 -9.32 -1.18
C MET A 98 8.55 -9.02 -2.51
N ARG A 99 8.81 -7.85 -3.12
CA ARG A 99 8.40 -7.54 -4.49
C ARG A 99 9.00 -8.53 -5.49
N LYS A 100 10.31 -8.81 -5.39
CA LYS A 100 10.97 -9.83 -6.21
C LYS A 100 10.39 -11.23 -5.99
N ALA A 101 9.98 -11.55 -4.77
CA ALA A 101 9.32 -12.81 -4.41
C ALA A 101 7.87 -12.92 -4.91
N ASN A 102 7.32 -11.91 -5.61
CA ASN A 102 5.89 -11.81 -5.98
C ASN A 102 4.92 -11.83 -4.77
N GLU A 103 5.41 -11.47 -3.58
CA GLU A 103 4.58 -11.37 -2.37
C GLU A 103 3.93 -9.99 -2.25
N LEU A 104 4.56 -8.96 -2.85
CA LEU A 104 4.04 -7.60 -2.91
C LEU A 104 3.80 -7.16 -4.35
N LEU A 105 3.03 -6.08 -4.50
CA LEU A 105 2.76 -5.42 -5.76
C LEU A 105 4.07 -4.82 -6.31
N THR A 106 4.61 -5.37 -7.40
CA THR A 106 5.83 -4.90 -8.11
C THR A 106 5.60 -3.61 -8.90
N ILE A 107 4.75 -2.72 -8.40
CA ILE A 107 4.44 -1.48 -9.09
C ILE A 107 5.52 -0.46 -8.74
N THR A 108 6.34 -0.14 -9.73
CA THR A 108 7.30 0.95 -9.68
C THR A 108 6.55 2.29 -9.76
N TYR A 109 5.75 2.63 -8.75
CA TYR A 109 4.99 3.88 -8.77
C TYR A 109 5.86 5.05 -8.32
N LYS A 110 6.19 5.92 -9.27
CA LYS A 110 6.65 7.28 -8.98
C LYS A 110 5.44 8.05 -8.45
N LEU A 111 5.28 8.12 -7.13
CA LEU A 111 4.36 9.07 -6.51
C LEU A 111 4.86 10.47 -6.91
N HIS A 112 4.26 11.07 -7.94
CA HIS A 112 4.61 12.41 -8.38
C HIS A 112 4.31 13.39 -7.24
N LYS A 113 5.29 14.27 -7.02
CA LYS A 113 5.44 15.19 -5.89
C LYS A 113 4.36 16.26 -5.90
#